data_AF-A0A2S6RFZ0-F1
#
_entry.id   AF-A0A2S6RFZ0-F1
#
_cell.length_a   1.000
_cell.length_b   1.000
_cell.length_c   1.000
_cell.angle_alpha   90.00
_cell.angle_beta   90.00
_cell.angle_gamma   90.00
#
_symmetry.space_group_name_H-M   'P 1'
#
loop_
_entity.id
_entity.type
_entity.pdbx_description
1 polymer ?
#
loop_
_entity_poly.entity_id
_entity_poly.type
_entity_poly.pdbx_seq_one_letter_code
_entity_poly.pdbx_strand_id
1 'polypeptide(L)' 'MSIEIVRNILELKSAIARRRMEPTNSAASVGIVPTMGSIHAAHEKLVSVARIHSDIVVATIFVNPKQFSED' A
#
# COMPACT_ATOMS: atom_id res chain seq x y z
N MET A 1 11.87 5.43 8.77
CA MET A 1 10.96 4.84 7.77
C MET A 1 10.72 5.86 6.69
N SER A 2 11.04 5.54 5.43
CA SER A 2 10.72 6.38 4.28
C SER A 2 9.44 5.89 3.63
N ILE A 3 8.56 6.83 3.26
CA ILE A 3 7.41 6.56 2.40
C ILE A 3 7.90 6.72 0.95
N GLU A 4 7.56 5.77 0.09
CA GLU A 4 7.79 5.85 -1.35
C GLU A 4 6.44 5.98 -2.05
N ILE A 5 6.30 7.00 -2.91
CA ILE A 5 5.09 7.22 -3.70
C ILE A 5 5.35 6.71 -5.12
N VAL A 6 4.49 5.80 -5.57
CA VAL A 6 4.51 5.22 -6.92
C VAL A 6 3.15 5.47 -7.58
N ARG A 7 3.13 5.61 -8.91
CA ARG A 7 1.90 6.00 -9.64
C ARG A 7 1.43 4.96 -10.65
N ASN A 8 2.21 3.92 -10.89
CA ASN A 8 1.82 2.85 -11.79
C ASN A 8 2.21 1.47 -11.25
N ILE A 9 1.66 0.44 -11.90
CA ILE A 9 1.82 -0.96 -11.50
C ILE A 9 3.29 -1.41 -11.61
N LEU A 10 4.04 -0.92 -12.60
CA LEU A 10 5.43 -1.30 -12.81
C LEU A 10 6.32 -0.76 -11.68
N GLU A 11 6.13 0.51 -11.30
CA GLU A 11 6.81 1.14 -10.17
C GLU A 11 6.47 0.44 -8.86
N LEU A 12 5.19 0.11 -8.62
CA LEU A 12 4.76 -0.62 -7.43
C LEU A 12 5.44 -1.99 -7.33
N LYS A 13 5.43 -2.77 -8.41
CA LYS A 13 6.10 -4.08 -8.46
C LYS A 13 7.59 -3.95 -8.21
N SER A 14 8.23 -2.94 -8.80
CA SER A 14 9.66 -2.68 -8.63
C SER A 14 10.00 -2.26 -7.18
N ALA A 15 9.17 -1.43 -6.55
CA ALA A 15 9.35 -0.98 -5.17
C ALA A 15 9.19 -2.13 -4.15
N ILE A 16 8.25 -3.06 -4.40
CA ILE A 16 8.10 -4.27 -3.60
C ILE A 16 9.28 -5.23 -3.81
N ALA A 17 9.71 -5.43 -5.06
CA ALA A 17 10.85 -6.28 -5.37
C ALA A 17 12.14 -5.78 -4.69
N ARG A 18 12.44 -4.47 -4.77
CA ARG A 18 13.59 -3.87 -4.07
C ARG A 18 13.55 -4.15 -2.56
N ARG A 19 12.39 -3.99 -1.92
CA ARG A 19 12.23 -4.24 -0.47
C ARG A 19 12.37 -5.72 -0.09
N ARG A 20 12.00 -6.65 -0.98
CA ARG A 20 12.18 -8.09 -0.78
C ARG A 20 13.61 -8.57 -1.03
N MET A 21 14.40 -7.84 -1.83
CA MET A 21 15.79 -8.17 -2.11
C MET A 21 16.74 -7.78 -0.96
N GLU A 22 16.24 -7.14 0.09
CA GLU A 22 17.02 -6.92 1.31
C GLU A 22 17.53 -8.27 1.86
N PRO A 23 18.83 -8.40 2.21
CA PRO A 23 19.48 -9.67 2.52
C PRO A 23 18.81 -10.50 3.63
N THR A 24 17.99 -9.86 4.45
CA THR A 24 17.32 -10.44 5.61
C THR A 24 15.89 -10.90 5.33
N ASN A 25 15.28 -10.62 4.15
CA ASN A 25 13.84 -10.83 3.99
C ASN A 25 13.34 -11.11 2.55
N SER A 26 13.85 -12.17 1.92
CA SER A 26 13.39 -12.63 0.59
C SER A 26 11.91 -13.07 0.55
N ALA A 27 11.29 -13.31 1.72
CA ALA A 27 9.90 -13.75 1.88
C ALA A 27 8.99 -12.65 2.47
N ALA A 28 9.38 -11.38 2.40
CA ALA A 28 8.66 -10.28 3.04
C ALA A 28 7.17 -10.26 2.65
N SER A 29 6.32 -10.36 3.68
CA SER A 29 4.87 -10.27 3.59
C SER A 29 4.43 -8.85 3.23
N VAL A 30 3.36 -8.74 2.44
CA VAL A 30 2.82 -7.45 1.99
C VAL A 30 1.41 -7.29 2.50
N GLY A 31 1.19 -6.30 3.35
CA GLY A 31 -0.12 -5.87 3.81
C GLY A 31 -0.65 -4.75 2.92
N ILE A 32 -1.93 -4.79 2.58
CA ILE A 32 -2.55 -3.79 1.72
C ILE A 32 -3.69 -3.06 2.44
N VAL A 33 -3.70 -1.73 2.31
CA VAL A 33 -4.77 -0.85 2.78
C VAL A 33 -5.34 -0.10 1.58
N PRO A 34 -6.38 -0.64 0.92
CA PRO A 34 -6.99 0.03 -0.22
C PRO A 34 -7.84 1.23 0.25
N THR A 35 -7.63 2.40 -0.36
CA THR A 35 -8.43 3.60 -0.07
C THR A 35 -8.77 4.37 -1.35
N MET A 36 -9.77 5.23 -1.28
CA MET A 36 -10.07 6.22 -2.33
C MET A 36 -9.47 7.60 -2.03
N GLY A 37 -8.64 7.74 -0.98
CA GLY A 37 -8.18 9.03 -0.47
C GLY A 37 -9.05 9.55 0.68
N SER A 38 -9.07 10.87 0.88
CA SER A 38 -9.72 11.51 2.03
C SER A 38 -9.32 10.86 3.37
N ILE A 39 -8.01 10.86 3.63
CA ILE A 39 -7.41 10.10 4.73
C ILE A 39 -7.80 10.71 6.09
N HIS A 40 -8.11 9.84 7.05
CA HIS A 40 -8.54 10.19 8.40
C HIS A 40 -8.20 9.04 9.38
N ALA A 41 -8.48 9.22 10.68
CA ALA A 41 -8.04 8.33 11.75
C ALA A 41 -8.37 6.83 11.53
N ALA A 42 -9.53 6.50 10.95
CA ALA A 42 -9.85 5.11 10.63
C ALA A 42 -8.86 4.48 9.62
N HIS A 43 -8.42 5.22 8.60
CA HIS A 43 -7.40 4.75 7.66
C HIS A 43 -6.05 4.54 8.34
N GLU A 44 -5.66 5.46 9.24
CA GLU A 44 -4.43 5.34 10.03
C GLU A 44 -4.44 4.08 10.91
N LYS A 45 -5.61 3.73 11.47
CA LYS A 45 -5.78 2.50 12.24
C LYS A 45 -5.56 1.26 11.37
N LEU A 46 -6.08 1.24 10.14
CA LEU A 46 -5.84 0.14 9.20
C LEU A 46 -4.36 0.01 8.82
N VAL A 47 -3.67 1.12 8.58
CA VAL A 47 -2.21 1.12 8.33
C VAL A 47 -1.45 0.61 9.56
N SER A 48 -1.86 1.02 10.76
CA SER A 48 -1.24 0.56 12.02
C SER A 48 -1.39 -0.95 12.20
N VAL A 49 -2.57 -1.50 11.90
CA VAL A 49 -2.80 -2.96 11.92
C VAL A 49 -1.96 -3.65 10.83
N ALA A 50 -1.92 -3.12 9.61
CA ALA A 50 -1.12 -3.69 8.53
C ALA A 50 0.37 -3.76 8.88
N ARG A 51 0.90 -2.76 9.61
CA ARG A 51 2.29 -2.74 10.10
C ARG A 51 2.60 -3.82 11.13
N ILE A 52 1.60 -4.29 11.89
CA ILE A 52 1.76 -5.38 12.87
C ILE A 52 1.82 -6.73 12.15
N HIS A 53 1.07 -6.87 11.06
CA HIS A 53 0.88 -8.15 10.36
C HIS A 53 1.70 -8.30 9.08
N SER A 54 2.53 -7.31 8.71
CA SER A 54 3.26 -7.35 7.45
C SER A 54 4.58 -6.59 7.49
N ASP A 55 5.56 -7.09 6.73
CA ASP A 55 6.88 -6.47 6.58
C ASP A 55 6.82 -5.21 5.70
N ILE A 56 6.00 -5.26 4.65
CA ILE A 56 5.78 -4.16 3.71
C ILE A 56 4.31 -3.77 3.79
N VAL A 57 4.03 -2.47 3.94
CA VAL A 57 2.66 -1.94 3.87
C VAL A 57 2.49 -1.11 2.61
N VAL A 58 1.45 -1.42 1.84
CA VAL A 58 1.03 -0.67 0.66
C VAL A 58 -0.33 -0.05 0.95
N ALA A 59 -0.40 1.28 0.99
CA ALA A 59 -1.66 2.01 0.97
C ALA A 59 -1.95 2.50 -0.45
N THR A 60 -3.14 2.23 -0.98
CA THR A 60 -3.54 2.76 -2.29
C THR A 60 -4.44 3.98 -2.12
N ILE A 61 -4.32 4.94 -3.02
CA ILE A 61 -5.26 6.05 -3.18
C ILE A 61 -5.74 5.99 -4.62
N PHE A 62 -6.94 5.45 -4.82
CA PHE A 62 -7.54 5.31 -6.13
C PHE A 62 -9.05 5.49 -6.02
N VAL A 63 -9.57 6.61 -6.52
CA VAL A 63 -11.00 6.79 -6.75
C VAL A 63 -11.36 5.95 -7.97
N ASN A 64 -12.05 4.83 -7.76
CA ASN A 64 -12.41 3.91 -8.82
C ASN A 64 -13.70 4.38 -9.52
N PRO A 65 -13.65 4.88 -10.78
CA PRO A 65 -14.85 5.42 -11.44
C PRO A 65 -15.96 4.38 -11.57
N LYS A 66 -15.62 3.09 -11.66
CA LYS A 66 -16.59 1.99 -11.76
C LYS A 66 -17.47 1.82 -10.51
N GLN A 67 -17.13 2.45 -9.40
CA GLN A 67 -17.90 2.41 -8.15
C GLN A 67 -18.90 3.55 -8.03
N PHE A 68 -18.91 4.49 -8.98
CA PHE A 68 -19.81 5.63 -8.99
C PHE A 68 -20.79 5.49 -10.15
N SER A 69 -22.07 5.72 -9.87
CA SER A 69 -23.10 5.83 -10.90
C SER A 69 -22.92 7.14 -11.67
N GLU A 70 -23.33 7.15 -12.93
CA GLU A 70 -23.52 8.38 -13.71
C GLU A 70 -24.89 8.96 -13.32
N ASP A 71 -24.92 9.84 -12.33
CA ASP A 71 -26.05 10.76 -12.15
C ASP A 71 -25.86 11.99 -13.06
#